data_AF-A0A261C4E6-F1
#
_entry.id   AF-A0A261C4E6-F1
#
_cell.length_a   1.000
_cell.length_b   1.000
_cell.length_c   1.000
_cell.angle_alpha   90.00
_cell.angle_beta   90.00
_cell.angle_gamma   90.00
#
_symmetry.space_group_name_H-M   'P 1'
#
loop_
_entity.id
_entity.type
_entity.pdbx_description
1 polymer ?
#
loop_
_entity_poly.entity_id
_entity_poly.type
_entity_poly.pdbx_seq_one_letter_code
_entity_poly.pdbx_strand_id
1 'polypeptide(L)'
;MLFIFLLLLVASIFADDPYNCTGTQTINPPANISTPVIYPATWNPSNDAPQYASGQSCSWIVNVPKGMYALLQIKATTNESTTLQVTDSTGYVTILYQIHQNGARFVSTGKYLTLRSLLPGYYAVGNGVIVQDYEAAAIRYSDEVIYVRSIKMTETNKISVYTDFVTDAHKLTDYLSTNINTTIPQQFNGQFTTFVLDKDHAIVSLTSDCPMWTSGFGGRRGFMTSPNYAIYSNNQNFEDKIYSTSSKSSKISFYIDKAWMPYGATTILILRDRNTVFNATYSLENLPEDSTISAIGDMLSVQYQLNPTVSSKGIYISFGFDENGSAGMVFSILLIALVSIFI
;
A
#
# COMPACT_ATOMS: atom_id res chain seq x y z
N MET A 1 61.80 -3.05 -36.13
CA MET A 1 61.09 -2.95 -34.83
C MET A 1 60.07 -1.83 -34.98
N LEU A 2 58.86 -2.05 -35.50
CA LEU A 2 57.76 -2.86 -34.99
C LEU A 2 57.32 -2.43 -33.57
N PHE A 3 56.32 -1.54 -33.49
CA PHE A 3 55.33 -1.46 -32.39
C PHE A 3 54.07 -0.68 -32.84
N ILE A 4 53.25 -1.38 -33.62
CA ILE A 4 51.80 -1.66 -33.41
C ILE A 4 50.96 -0.64 -32.61
N PHE A 5 49.95 -0.10 -33.31
CA PHE A 5 48.55 0.19 -32.92
C PHE A 5 48.20 0.53 -31.46
N LEU A 6 47.55 1.68 -31.25
CA LEU A 6 46.20 1.70 -30.65
C LEU A 6 45.47 3.03 -30.98
N LEU A 7 44.61 2.98 -32.01
CA LEU A 7 43.50 3.93 -32.14
C LEU A 7 42.55 3.70 -30.94
N LEU A 8 42.49 4.64 -30.02
CA LEU A 8 41.36 4.75 -29.08
C LEU A 8 40.19 5.39 -29.83
N LEU A 9 39.48 4.56 -30.60
CA LEU A 9 38.06 4.81 -30.87
C LEU A 9 37.37 4.68 -29.51
N VAL A 10 36.93 5.80 -28.96
CA VAL A 10 35.96 5.79 -27.87
C VAL A 10 34.71 5.16 -28.45
N ALA A 11 34.49 3.88 -28.16
CA ALA A 11 33.23 3.22 -28.42
C ALA A 11 32.13 4.05 -27.75
N SER A 12 31.20 4.50 -28.58
CA SER A 12 29.96 5.14 -28.19
C SER A 12 29.38 4.44 -26.97
N ILE A 13 29.19 5.23 -25.92
CA ILE A 13 28.29 4.97 -24.81
C ILE A 13 27.02 4.37 -25.43
N PHE A 14 26.64 3.15 -25.03
CA PHE A 14 25.34 2.57 -25.37
C PHE A 14 24.28 3.48 -24.75
N ALA A 15 23.83 4.49 -25.50
CA ALA A 15 22.46 4.92 -25.36
C ALA A 15 21.65 3.71 -25.84
N ASP A 16 20.87 3.10 -24.95
CA ASP A 16 19.82 2.18 -25.41
C ASP A 16 19.08 2.90 -26.54
N ASP A 17 18.92 2.22 -27.68
CA ASP A 17 18.19 2.78 -28.80
C ASP A 17 16.82 3.24 -28.29
N PRO A 18 16.44 4.51 -28.50
CA PRO A 18 15.22 5.04 -27.92
C PRO A 18 14.03 4.23 -28.43
N TYR A 19 13.19 3.80 -27.48
CA TYR A 19 12.06 2.91 -27.76
C TYR A 19 11.11 3.52 -28.80
N ASN A 20 10.53 2.67 -29.63
CA ASN A 20 9.50 3.06 -30.58
C ASN A 20 8.11 2.66 -30.06
N CYS A 21 7.20 3.62 -29.97
CA CYS A 21 5.81 3.41 -29.55
C CYS A 21 4.77 3.87 -30.56
N THR A 22 5.18 4.10 -31.82
CA THR A 22 4.30 4.64 -32.88
C THR A 22 3.02 3.81 -32.99
N GLY A 23 1.87 4.50 -33.00
CA GLY A 23 0.55 3.86 -33.07
C GLY A 23 -0.02 3.49 -31.70
N THR A 24 -0.92 2.51 -31.68
CA THR A 24 -1.61 2.07 -30.46
C THR A 24 -1.03 0.76 -29.95
N GLN A 25 -0.59 0.76 -28.69
CA GLN A 25 -0.04 -0.36 -27.96
C GLN A 25 -1.07 -0.82 -26.92
N THR A 26 -1.47 -2.10 -26.96
CA THR A 26 -2.38 -2.66 -25.95
C THR A 26 -1.58 -3.45 -24.92
N ILE A 27 -1.66 -3.04 -23.66
CA ILE A 27 -1.03 -3.70 -22.52
C ILE A 27 -2.13 -4.44 -21.76
N ASN A 28 -2.05 -5.76 -21.77
CA ASN A 28 -2.98 -6.64 -21.07
C ASN A 28 -2.45 -7.00 -19.68
N PRO A 29 -3.35 -7.36 -18.75
CA PRO A 29 -2.93 -7.86 -17.44
C PRO A 29 -2.07 -9.12 -17.54
N PRO A 30 -1.20 -9.38 -16.56
CA PRO A 30 -0.40 -10.59 -16.51
C PRO A 30 -1.29 -11.80 -16.21
N ALA A 31 -0.92 -12.98 -16.71
CA ALA A 31 -1.57 -14.23 -16.34
C ALA A 31 -1.42 -14.52 -14.83
N ASN A 32 -0.31 -14.07 -14.22
CA ASN A 32 -0.09 -14.11 -12.78
C ASN A 32 -0.18 -12.69 -12.19
N ILE A 33 -1.24 -12.41 -11.43
CA ILE A 33 -1.50 -11.10 -10.84
C ILE A 33 -0.53 -10.71 -9.70
N SER A 34 0.30 -11.63 -9.21
CA SER A 34 1.34 -11.32 -8.23
C SER A 34 2.61 -10.75 -8.86
N THR A 35 2.72 -10.77 -10.19
CA THR A 35 3.87 -10.24 -10.93
C THR A 35 3.43 -9.05 -11.78
N PRO A 36 4.01 -7.85 -11.62
CA PRO A 36 3.62 -6.68 -12.40
C PRO A 36 4.01 -6.85 -13.88
N VAL A 37 3.18 -6.32 -14.79
CA VAL A 37 3.56 -6.16 -16.21
C VAL A 37 4.37 -4.89 -16.35
N ILE A 38 5.59 -5.02 -16.86
CA ILE A 38 6.48 -3.89 -17.12
C ILE A 38 6.43 -3.59 -18.62
N TYR A 39 6.32 -2.31 -18.97
CA TYR A 39 6.37 -1.85 -20.35
C TYR A 39 7.34 -0.66 -20.50
N PRO A 40 8.18 -0.65 -21.54
CA PRO A 40 8.48 -1.75 -22.47
C PRO A 40 9.00 -2.99 -21.73
N ALA A 41 8.78 -4.19 -22.25
CA ALA A 41 9.07 -5.44 -21.52
C ALA A 41 10.57 -5.63 -21.14
N THR A 42 11.47 -4.89 -21.80
CA THR A 42 12.91 -4.90 -21.50
C THR A 42 13.33 -3.84 -20.47
N TRP A 43 12.42 -2.98 -20.04
CA TRP A 43 12.72 -1.94 -19.06
C TRP A 43 12.76 -2.52 -17.64
N ASN A 44 13.73 -2.07 -16.84
CA ASN A 44 13.81 -2.37 -15.41
C ASN A 44 13.27 -1.16 -14.62
N PRO A 45 12.21 -1.32 -13.79
CA PRO A 45 11.65 -0.23 -12.98
C PRO A 45 12.62 0.41 -11.98
N SER A 46 13.75 -0.25 -11.70
CA SER A 46 14.82 0.32 -10.85
C SER A 46 15.69 1.33 -11.58
N ASN A 47 15.62 1.37 -12.92
CA ASN A 47 16.35 2.31 -13.76
C ASN A 47 15.49 3.55 -14.05
N ASP A 48 16.12 4.59 -14.59
CA ASP A 48 15.40 5.72 -15.15
C ASP A 48 14.37 5.26 -16.21
N ALA A 49 13.29 6.03 -16.35
CA ALA A 49 12.21 5.73 -17.28
C ALA A 49 12.74 5.56 -18.72
N PRO A 50 12.15 4.64 -19.50
CA PRO A 50 12.61 4.32 -20.85
C PRO A 50 12.45 5.54 -21.76
N GLN A 51 13.50 5.89 -22.50
CA GLN A 51 13.47 7.02 -23.41
C GLN A 51 12.83 6.61 -24.75
N TYR A 52 11.84 7.37 -25.22
CA TYR A 52 11.22 7.18 -26.54
C TYR A 52 11.83 8.11 -27.59
N ALA A 53 11.80 7.68 -28.86
CA ALA A 53 12.35 8.48 -29.93
C ALA A 53 11.51 9.75 -30.19
N SER A 54 12.18 10.84 -30.56
CA SER A 54 11.51 12.10 -30.92
C SER A 54 10.59 11.93 -32.13
N GLY A 55 9.52 12.73 -32.20
CA GLY A 55 8.66 12.74 -33.40
C GLY A 55 7.54 11.70 -33.41
N GLN A 56 7.42 10.89 -32.35
CA GLN A 56 6.43 9.81 -32.30
C GLN A 56 5.12 10.26 -31.65
N SER A 57 4.01 9.75 -32.20
CA SER A 57 2.69 9.80 -31.59
C SER A 57 2.38 8.42 -31.05
N CYS A 58 2.30 8.34 -29.73
CA CYS A 58 2.16 7.07 -29.02
C CYS A 58 0.84 7.03 -28.27
N SER A 59 0.13 5.92 -28.45
CA SER A 59 -1.10 5.62 -27.74
C SER A 59 -0.93 4.30 -27.01
N TRP A 60 -1.27 4.27 -25.72
CA TRP A 60 -1.32 3.04 -24.95
C TRP A 60 -2.74 2.80 -24.48
N ILE A 61 -3.23 1.58 -24.62
CA ILE A 61 -4.45 1.09 -24.00
C ILE A 61 -4.01 0.09 -22.95
N VAL A 62 -4.13 0.45 -21.67
CA VAL A 62 -3.82 -0.44 -20.56
C VAL A 62 -5.13 -1.02 -20.06
N ASN A 63 -5.30 -2.33 -20.25
CA ASN A 63 -6.41 -3.06 -19.68
C ASN A 63 -6.07 -3.36 -18.22
N VAL A 64 -6.75 -2.67 -17.31
CA VAL A 64 -6.57 -2.84 -15.86
C VAL A 64 -7.73 -3.67 -15.35
N PRO A 65 -7.51 -4.91 -14.90
CA PRO A 65 -8.59 -5.68 -14.30
C PRO A 65 -9.05 -5.06 -12.99
N LYS A 66 -10.34 -5.24 -12.72
CA LYS A 66 -10.92 -4.99 -11.40
C LYS A 66 -10.03 -5.60 -10.32
N GLY A 67 -9.59 -4.79 -9.36
CA GLY A 67 -8.62 -5.24 -8.35
C GLY A 67 -7.25 -4.60 -8.43
N MET A 68 -6.87 -4.15 -9.61
CA MET A 68 -5.49 -3.75 -9.90
C MET A 68 -5.40 -2.29 -10.29
N TYR A 69 -4.18 -1.77 -10.26
CA TYR A 69 -3.82 -0.45 -10.74
C TYR A 69 -2.82 -0.53 -11.88
N ALA A 70 -2.81 0.49 -12.72
CA ALA A 70 -1.67 0.85 -13.52
C ALA A 70 -0.90 1.98 -12.82
N LEU A 71 0.39 1.77 -12.61
CA LEU A 71 1.33 2.85 -12.28
C LEU A 71 1.97 3.33 -13.58
N LEU A 72 1.79 4.61 -13.85
CA LEU A 72 2.35 5.30 -14.99
C LEU A 72 3.40 6.29 -14.49
N GLN A 73 4.68 5.94 -14.61
CA GLN A 73 5.78 6.86 -14.32
C GLN A 73 6.21 7.56 -15.61
N ILE A 74 6.14 8.89 -15.62
CA ILE A 74 6.49 9.67 -16.80
C ILE A 74 7.58 10.65 -16.44
N LYS A 75 8.73 10.43 -17.09
CA LYS A 75 9.81 11.40 -17.16
C LYS A 75 9.84 12.03 -18.54
N ALA A 76 8.92 12.95 -18.78
CA ALA A 76 8.83 13.62 -20.06
C ALA A 76 9.67 14.90 -20.03
N THR A 77 10.04 15.35 -21.21
CA THR A 77 10.13 16.78 -21.41
C THR A 77 9.26 17.23 -22.55
N THR A 78 8.61 18.35 -22.32
CA THR A 78 7.61 18.93 -23.19
C THR A 78 8.09 20.30 -23.65
N ASN A 79 8.01 20.59 -24.94
CA ASN A 79 7.90 21.99 -25.39
C ASN A 79 6.44 22.43 -25.26
N GLU A 80 6.11 23.68 -25.57
CA GLU A 80 4.72 24.20 -25.48
C GLU A 80 3.70 23.42 -26.34
N SER A 81 4.16 22.60 -27.27
CA SER A 81 3.32 21.80 -28.17
C SER A 81 3.10 20.34 -27.74
N THR A 82 3.79 19.84 -26.69
CA THR A 82 3.62 18.46 -26.23
C THR A 82 2.41 18.36 -25.30
N THR A 83 1.40 17.59 -25.70
CA THR A 83 0.26 17.27 -24.84
C THR A 83 0.25 15.79 -24.53
N LEU A 84 0.19 15.47 -23.24
CA LEU A 84 -0.13 14.13 -22.77
C LEU A 84 -1.55 14.12 -22.22
N GLN A 85 -2.41 13.36 -22.88
CA GLN A 85 -3.81 13.17 -22.50
C GLN A 85 -3.97 11.78 -21.88
N VAL A 86 -4.64 11.75 -20.75
CA VAL A 86 -5.06 10.52 -20.08
C VAL A 86 -6.57 10.48 -20.14
N THR A 87 -7.12 9.44 -20.74
CA THR A 87 -8.54 9.17 -20.80
C THR A 87 -8.82 7.92 -20.00
N ASP A 88 -9.62 8.04 -18.96
CA ASP A 88 -10.10 6.85 -18.27
C ASP A 88 -11.27 6.19 -19.03
N SER A 89 -11.62 5.02 -18.53
CA SER A 89 -12.72 4.16 -18.91
C SER A 89 -14.12 4.77 -18.85
N THR A 90 -14.31 5.83 -18.06
CA THR A 90 -15.56 6.60 -18.04
C THR A 90 -15.57 7.74 -19.06
N GLY A 91 -14.47 7.89 -19.80
CA GLY A 91 -14.28 8.94 -20.78
C GLY A 91 -13.80 10.26 -20.17
N TYR A 92 -13.44 10.28 -18.87
CA TYR A 92 -12.85 11.46 -18.26
C TYR A 92 -11.46 11.70 -18.85
N VAL A 93 -11.26 12.88 -19.44
CA VAL A 93 -10.00 13.28 -20.07
C VAL A 93 -9.30 14.30 -19.21
N THR A 94 -8.01 14.09 -18.93
CA THR A 94 -7.15 15.08 -18.29
C THR A 94 -5.85 15.28 -19.07
N ILE A 95 -5.33 16.51 -19.02
CA ILE A 95 -4.10 16.90 -19.73
C ILE A 95 -3.01 17.17 -18.68
N LEU A 96 -1.91 16.42 -18.75
CA LEU A 96 -0.90 16.38 -17.70
C LEU A 96 -0.14 17.70 -17.46
N TYR A 97 -0.09 18.61 -18.44
CA TYR A 97 0.46 19.96 -18.25
C TYR A 97 -0.33 20.78 -17.19
N GLN A 98 -1.65 20.56 -17.09
CA GLN A 98 -2.52 21.29 -16.16
C GLN A 98 -2.42 20.78 -14.71
N ILE A 99 -1.88 19.58 -14.52
CA ILE A 99 -1.80 18.91 -13.21
C ILE A 99 -0.63 19.45 -12.37
N HIS A 100 0.48 19.84 -13.01
CA HIS A 100 1.60 20.50 -12.34
C HIS A 100 1.21 21.86 -11.73
N GLN A 101 0.38 22.64 -12.43
CA GLN A 101 -0.03 23.97 -11.95
C GLN A 101 -1.08 23.93 -10.83
N ASN A 102 -1.85 22.84 -10.73
CA ASN A 102 -2.99 22.74 -9.80
C ASN A 102 -2.86 21.64 -8.72
N GLY A 103 -1.76 20.87 -8.69
CA GLY A 103 -1.54 19.84 -7.66
C GLY A 103 -2.58 18.70 -7.67
N ALA A 104 -3.23 18.45 -8.80
CA ALA A 104 -4.36 17.53 -8.89
C ALA A 104 -3.90 16.05 -8.85
N ARG A 105 -4.70 15.19 -8.19
CA ARG A 105 -4.52 13.73 -8.17
C ARG A 105 -5.44 13.07 -9.19
N PHE A 106 -4.98 11.97 -9.78
CA PHE A 106 -5.79 11.14 -10.66
C PHE A 106 -6.71 10.22 -9.85
N VAL A 107 -7.96 10.13 -10.28
CA VAL A 107 -8.91 9.08 -9.88
C VAL A 107 -9.47 8.53 -11.19
N SER A 108 -9.40 7.23 -11.37
CA SER A 108 -10.02 6.53 -12.50
C SER A 108 -11.06 5.57 -11.95
N THR A 109 -12.13 5.35 -12.70
CA THR A 109 -13.36 4.70 -12.22
C THR A 109 -13.86 3.59 -13.15
N GLY A 110 -12.99 2.87 -13.88
CA GLY A 110 -13.46 1.80 -14.80
C GLY A 110 -12.40 1.01 -15.62
N LYS A 111 -12.90 0.14 -16.53
CA LYS A 111 -12.28 -1.02 -17.24
C LYS A 111 -10.98 -0.89 -18.07
N TYR A 112 -10.65 0.27 -18.62
CA TYR A 112 -9.48 0.47 -19.50
C TYR A 112 -8.96 1.91 -19.39
N LEU A 113 -7.65 2.09 -19.49
CA LEU A 113 -6.99 3.40 -19.49
C LEU A 113 -6.37 3.67 -20.86
N THR A 114 -6.66 4.81 -21.47
CA THR A 114 -5.99 5.25 -22.70
C THR A 114 -5.06 6.42 -22.43
N LEU A 115 -3.79 6.27 -22.79
CA LEU A 115 -2.74 7.31 -22.68
C LEU A 115 -2.35 7.77 -24.08
N ARG A 116 -2.38 9.07 -24.36
CA ARG A 116 -1.98 9.65 -25.65
C ARG A 116 -0.91 10.72 -25.46
N SER A 117 0.30 10.46 -25.92
CA SER A 117 1.40 11.43 -25.96
C SER A 117 1.62 11.97 -27.37
N LEU A 118 1.68 13.29 -27.53
CA LEU A 118 2.05 13.95 -28.80
C LEU A 118 3.43 14.61 -28.66
N LEU A 119 4.46 14.00 -29.27
CA LEU A 119 5.83 14.50 -29.48
C LEU A 119 6.69 14.76 -28.22
N PRO A 120 7.74 13.95 -27.93
CA PRO A 120 8.66 14.23 -26.82
C PRO A 120 9.73 15.29 -27.16
N GLY A 121 10.00 16.22 -26.22
CA GLY A 121 11.06 17.25 -26.20
C GLY A 121 12.10 17.04 -25.08
N TYR A 122 12.87 18.06 -24.65
CA TYR A 122 14.10 17.96 -23.80
C TYR A 122 14.09 18.81 -22.49
N TYR A 123 14.46 18.28 -21.29
CA TYR A 123 14.33 18.72 -19.82
C TYR A 123 13.30 18.06 -18.81
N ALA A 124 13.79 17.42 -17.73
CA ALA A 124 13.05 16.48 -16.87
C ALA A 124 11.72 16.95 -16.20
N VAL A 125 10.66 16.15 -16.34
CA VAL A 125 9.49 16.08 -15.45
C VAL A 125 9.62 14.81 -14.62
N GLY A 126 9.29 14.78 -13.33
CA GLY A 126 9.24 13.54 -12.54
C GLY A 126 8.03 13.56 -11.64
N ASN A 127 6.98 12.82 -12.01
CA ASN A 127 5.85 12.49 -11.14
C ASN A 127 5.20 11.19 -11.65
N GLY A 128 5.00 10.22 -10.75
CA GLY A 128 4.23 9.01 -11.02
C GLY A 128 2.73 9.26 -10.94
N VAL A 129 1.97 8.70 -11.87
CA VAL A 129 0.50 8.75 -11.96
C VAL A 129 -0.05 7.36 -11.68
N ILE A 130 -1.02 7.24 -10.78
CA ILE A 130 -1.65 5.94 -10.44
C ILE A 130 -3.11 5.97 -10.87
N VAL A 131 -3.56 4.88 -11.50
CA VAL A 131 -4.89 4.74 -12.09
C VAL A 131 -5.44 3.36 -11.70
N GLN A 132 -6.59 3.27 -11.02
CA GLN A 132 -7.32 2.01 -10.75
C GLN A 132 -8.71 1.99 -11.35
N ASP A 133 -9.25 0.78 -11.48
CA ASP A 133 -10.61 0.47 -11.93
C ASP A 133 -11.49 0.03 -10.75
N TYR A 134 -12.21 0.97 -10.13
CA TYR A 134 -13.28 0.70 -9.14
C TYR A 134 -14.32 1.85 -9.11
N GLU A 135 -15.61 1.51 -8.96
CA GLU A 135 -16.73 2.50 -8.95
C GLU A 135 -16.60 3.58 -7.86
N ALA A 136 -15.86 3.34 -6.77
CA ALA A 136 -15.58 4.33 -5.72
C ALA A 136 -14.32 3.98 -4.90
N ALA A 137 -13.16 3.83 -5.56
CA ALA A 137 -11.88 3.64 -4.86
C ALA A 137 -11.03 4.91 -4.84
N ALA A 138 -10.41 5.17 -3.69
CA ALA A 138 -9.36 6.16 -3.52
C ALA A 138 -8.06 5.45 -3.15
N ILE A 139 -6.98 5.76 -3.89
CA ILE A 139 -5.67 5.17 -3.65
C ILE A 139 -4.76 6.23 -3.10
N ARG A 140 -3.98 5.82 -2.11
CA ARG A 140 -2.84 6.58 -1.63
C ARG A 140 -1.58 5.80 -1.96
N TYR A 141 -0.65 6.48 -2.62
CA TYR A 141 0.74 6.06 -2.74
C TYR A 141 1.63 6.99 -1.95
N SER A 142 2.45 6.42 -1.08
CA SER A 142 3.61 7.11 -0.52
C SER A 142 4.51 6.14 0.20
N ASP A 143 5.79 6.47 0.22
CA ASP A 143 6.84 5.71 0.89
C ASP A 143 6.86 5.93 2.41
N GLU A 144 6.13 6.94 2.90
CA GLU A 144 5.96 7.20 4.32
C GLU A 144 4.73 6.49 4.91
N VAL A 145 4.71 6.34 6.23
CA VAL A 145 3.54 5.92 7.00
C VAL A 145 2.42 6.95 6.87
N ILE A 146 1.16 6.50 6.88
CA ILE A 146 -0.01 7.38 7.05
C ILE A 146 -0.89 6.93 8.19
N TYR A 147 -1.60 7.92 8.71
CA TYR A 147 -2.65 7.71 9.69
C TYR A 147 -3.98 8.17 9.12
N VAL A 148 -5.01 7.33 9.30
CA VAL A 148 -6.40 7.77 9.20
C VAL A 148 -6.75 8.45 10.52
N ARG A 149 -7.13 9.73 10.45
CA ARG A 149 -7.52 10.54 11.62
C ARG A 149 -9.02 10.56 11.86
N SER A 150 -9.80 10.56 10.79
CA SER A 150 -11.26 10.51 10.87
C SER A 150 -11.84 10.00 9.57
N ILE A 151 -12.98 9.34 9.65
CA ILE A 151 -13.80 9.01 8.50
C ILE A 151 -15.22 9.50 8.79
N LYS A 152 -15.86 10.13 7.81
CA LYS A 152 -17.26 10.55 7.88
C LYS A 152 -18.03 9.91 6.74
N MET A 153 -19.07 9.15 7.06
CA MET A 153 -19.95 8.47 6.11
C MET A 153 -21.32 8.23 6.73
N THR A 154 -22.32 7.91 5.92
CA THR A 154 -23.67 7.57 6.39
C THR A 154 -23.68 6.20 7.07
N GLU A 155 -24.70 5.94 7.90
CA GLU A 155 -24.71 4.77 8.78
C GLU A 155 -24.68 3.42 8.05
N THR A 156 -25.17 3.39 6.81
CA THR A 156 -25.27 2.14 6.04
C THR A 156 -24.04 1.81 5.22
N ASN A 157 -23.00 2.63 5.29
CA ASN A 157 -21.84 2.56 4.40
C ASN A 157 -20.68 1.81 5.03
N LYS A 158 -19.84 1.28 4.15
CA LYS A 158 -18.63 0.56 4.48
C LYS A 158 -17.47 1.05 3.63
N ILE A 159 -16.34 1.30 4.29
CA ILE A 159 -15.07 1.48 3.61
C ILE A 159 -14.20 0.26 3.87
N SER A 160 -13.92 -0.50 2.81
CA SER A 160 -12.95 -1.59 2.85
C SER A 160 -11.57 -1.05 2.51
N VAL A 161 -10.56 -1.38 3.30
CA VAL A 161 -9.18 -0.92 3.08
C VAL A 161 -8.27 -2.10 2.75
N TYR A 162 -7.44 -1.90 1.74
CA TYR A 162 -6.53 -2.90 1.19
C TYR A 162 -5.11 -2.33 1.11
N THR A 163 -4.11 -3.21 1.28
CA THR A 163 -2.72 -2.90 0.90
C THR A 163 -2.51 -3.39 -0.53
N ASP A 164 -1.94 -2.55 -1.38
CA ASP A 164 -1.55 -2.92 -2.76
C ASP A 164 -2.72 -3.31 -3.67
N PHE A 165 -3.20 -4.55 -3.60
CA PHE A 165 -4.25 -5.09 -4.46
C PHE A 165 -5.60 -5.15 -3.74
N VAL A 166 -6.69 -4.86 -4.44
CA VAL A 166 -8.03 -5.01 -3.87
C VAL A 166 -8.49 -6.45 -4.06
N THR A 167 -8.01 -7.32 -3.17
CA THR A 167 -8.33 -8.76 -3.08
C THR A 167 -8.42 -9.16 -1.61
N ASP A 168 -9.10 -10.27 -1.29
CA ASP A 168 -9.25 -10.71 0.10
C ASP A 168 -7.91 -10.98 0.80
N ALA A 169 -6.91 -11.48 0.07
CA ALA A 169 -5.57 -11.74 0.60
C ALA A 169 -4.80 -10.46 1.00
N HIS A 170 -5.26 -9.30 0.54
CA HIS A 170 -4.63 -8.00 0.74
C HIS A 170 -5.53 -7.04 1.55
N LYS A 171 -6.68 -7.54 2.01
CA LYS A 171 -7.62 -6.76 2.80
C LYS A 171 -7.08 -6.55 4.21
N LEU A 172 -7.08 -5.31 4.66
CA LEU A 172 -6.62 -4.91 5.99
C LEU A 172 -7.79 -4.79 6.96
N THR A 173 -8.86 -4.09 6.58
CA THR A 173 -10.00 -3.86 7.49
C THR A 173 -11.26 -3.41 6.74
N ASP A 174 -12.40 -3.48 7.43
CA ASP A 174 -13.64 -2.79 7.08
C ASP A 174 -13.98 -1.76 8.17
N TYR A 175 -14.09 -0.50 7.75
CA TYR A 175 -14.69 0.55 8.57
C TYR A 175 -16.19 0.59 8.32
N LEU A 176 -16.95 0.53 9.43
CA LEU A 176 -18.37 0.74 9.47
C LEU A 176 -18.65 2.00 10.26
N SER A 177 -19.72 2.71 9.93
CA SER A 177 -20.17 3.89 10.68
C SER A 177 -20.28 3.63 12.20
N THR A 178 -20.64 2.40 12.58
CA THR A 178 -20.88 1.96 13.96
C THR A 178 -19.60 1.67 14.75
N ASN A 179 -18.47 1.37 14.08
CA ASN A 179 -17.21 1.00 14.74
C ASN A 179 -16.11 2.05 14.56
N ILE A 180 -16.39 3.14 13.85
CA ILE A 180 -15.35 4.08 13.42
C ILE A 180 -14.68 4.82 14.57
N ASN A 181 -15.45 5.15 15.60
CA ASN A 181 -14.97 5.86 16.78
C ASN A 181 -14.08 4.98 17.66
N THR A 182 -14.16 3.66 17.52
CA THR A 182 -13.30 2.72 18.25
C THR A 182 -12.13 2.22 17.39
N THR A 183 -12.23 2.31 16.07
CA THR A 183 -11.23 1.79 15.11
C THR A 183 -10.23 2.81 14.58
N ILE A 184 -10.49 4.09 14.77
CA ILE A 184 -9.61 5.22 14.44
C ILE A 184 -9.05 5.84 15.72
N PRO A 185 -7.82 6.39 15.72
CA PRO A 185 -6.88 6.53 14.59
C PRO A 185 -6.22 5.21 14.15
N GLN A 186 -5.93 5.04 12.86
CA GLN A 186 -5.28 3.82 12.36
C GLN A 186 -4.06 4.13 11.49
N GLN A 187 -2.93 3.48 11.79
CA GLN A 187 -1.70 3.53 11.00
C GLN A 187 -1.77 2.55 9.83
N PHE A 188 -1.25 2.95 8.66
CA PHE A 188 -1.06 2.09 7.50
C PHE A 188 0.40 2.19 7.02
N ASN A 189 1.04 1.02 6.89
CA ASN A 189 2.47 0.87 6.54
C ASN A 189 2.70 0.38 5.11
N GLY A 190 1.65 0.31 4.29
CA GLY A 190 1.73 -0.07 2.89
C GLY A 190 2.12 1.11 2.01
N GLN A 191 2.96 0.85 1.00
CA GLN A 191 3.30 1.82 -0.03
C GLN A 191 2.04 2.25 -0.79
N PHE A 192 1.16 1.28 -1.06
CA PHE A 192 -0.15 1.50 -1.65
C PHE A 192 -1.24 1.15 -0.63
N THR A 193 -2.11 2.11 -0.34
CA THR A 193 -3.31 1.89 0.47
C THR A 193 -4.53 2.26 -0.36
N THR A 194 -5.45 1.32 -0.54
CA THR A 194 -6.67 1.52 -1.34
C THR A 194 -7.89 1.50 -0.42
N PHE A 195 -8.68 2.56 -0.46
CA PHE A 195 -9.96 2.69 0.23
C PHE A 195 -11.07 2.48 -0.79
N VAL A 196 -11.92 1.48 -0.57
CA VAL A 196 -13.05 1.16 -1.45
C VAL A 196 -14.33 1.45 -0.68
N LEU A 197 -15.09 2.44 -1.13
CA LEU A 197 -16.42 2.73 -0.61
C LEU A 197 -17.44 1.85 -1.32
N ASP A 198 -18.37 1.27 -0.56
CA ASP A 198 -19.40 0.40 -1.11
C ASP A 198 -20.53 1.17 -1.81
N LYS A 199 -20.92 2.35 -1.30
CA LYS A 199 -21.97 3.22 -1.86
C LYS A 199 -21.90 4.65 -1.31
N ASP A 200 -22.67 5.55 -1.93
CA ASP A 200 -22.79 6.97 -1.62
C ASP A 200 -21.44 7.72 -1.59
N HIS A 201 -21.18 8.47 -0.53
CA HIS A 201 -19.97 9.28 -0.36
C HIS A 201 -19.41 9.12 1.07
N ALA A 202 -18.10 9.26 1.18
CA ALA A 202 -17.40 9.31 2.45
C ALA A 202 -16.24 10.30 2.39
N ILE A 203 -15.89 10.88 3.54
CA ILE A 203 -14.75 11.77 3.69
C ILE A 203 -13.76 11.09 4.62
N VAL A 204 -12.60 10.71 4.09
CA VAL A 204 -11.48 10.14 4.85
C VAL A 204 -10.43 11.23 5.05
N SER A 205 -10.08 11.52 6.30
CA SER A 205 -9.00 12.45 6.66
C SER A 205 -7.73 11.68 6.96
N LEU A 206 -6.68 11.96 6.18
CA LEU A 206 -5.36 11.36 6.29
C LEU A 206 -4.35 12.40 6.81
N THR A 207 -3.36 11.93 7.56
CA THR A 207 -2.25 12.75 8.08
C THR A 207 -0.95 11.93 8.10
N SER A 208 0.19 12.58 7.91
CA SER A 208 1.52 11.96 8.05
C SER A 208 2.00 11.92 9.51
N ASP A 209 1.42 12.77 10.38
CA ASP A 209 1.67 12.77 11.82
C ASP A 209 0.34 12.63 12.58
N CYS A 210 0.28 11.66 13.50
CA CYS A 210 -0.87 11.41 14.35
C CYS A 210 -0.44 11.00 15.76
N PRO A 211 -0.22 11.97 16.66
CA PRO A 211 0.15 11.66 18.05
C PRO A 211 -0.87 10.76 18.76
N MET A 212 -2.15 10.85 18.36
CA MET A 212 -3.24 10.04 18.90
C MET A 212 -3.17 8.56 18.50
N TRP A 213 -2.38 8.18 17.48
CA TRP A 213 -2.21 6.77 17.10
C TRP A 213 -1.85 5.90 18.30
N THR A 214 -0.91 6.40 19.11
CA THR A 214 -0.38 5.70 20.28
C THR A 214 -1.36 5.65 21.46
N SER A 215 -2.59 6.14 21.32
CA SER A 215 -3.60 6.20 22.39
C SER A 215 -4.53 4.98 22.42
N GLY A 216 -4.45 4.18 23.47
CA GLY A 216 -5.34 3.08 23.81
C GLY A 216 -6.44 3.51 24.78
N PHE A 217 -7.55 4.04 24.27
CA PHE A 217 -8.73 4.40 25.07
C PHE A 217 -9.69 3.21 25.23
N GLY A 218 -10.64 3.31 26.16
CA GLY A 218 -11.64 2.25 26.42
C GLY A 218 -12.47 1.92 25.17
N GLY A 219 -12.51 0.64 24.81
CA GLY A 219 -13.17 0.14 23.61
C GLY A 219 -12.34 0.26 22.32
N ARG A 220 -11.12 0.81 22.36
CA ARG A 220 -10.23 0.93 21.17
C ARG A 220 -9.99 -0.45 20.55
N ARG A 221 -10.05 -0.51 19.22
CA ARG A 221 -9.74 -1.69 18.39
C ARG A 221 -8.86 -1.27 17.23
N GLY A 222 -7.72 -1.91 17.01
CA GLY A 222 -6.84 -1.55 15.89
C GLY A 222 -6.04 -2.74 15.41
N PHE A 223 -5.16 -2.47 14.46
CA PHE A 223 -4.20 -3.47 14.00
C PHE A 223 -2.85 -2.85 13.69
N MET A 224 -1.82 -3.68 13.63
CA MET A 224 -0.47 -3.34 13.20
C MET A 224 -0.09 -4.32 12.11
N THR A 225 0.51 -3.80 11.04
CA THR A 225 1.12 -4.61 10.00
C THR A 225 2.58 -4.23 9.86
N SER A 226 3.40 -5.20 9.49
CA SER A 226 4.74 -4.89 9.00
C SER A 226 4.69 -4.02 7.72
N PRO A 227 5.75 -3.26 7.40
CA PRO A 227 5.90 -2.59 6.11
C PRO A 227 5.79 -3.58 4.96
N ASN A 228 5.11 -3.22 3.88
CA ASN A 228 4.88 -4.11 2.72
C ASN A 228 4.16 -5.43 3.08
N TYR A 229 3.28 -5.41 4.08
CA TYR A 229 2.43 -6.57 4.40
C TYR A 229 1.67 -7.09 3.17
N ALA A 230 1.44 -8.41 3.13
CA ALA A 230 0.87 -9.18 2.03
C ALA A 230 1.73 -9.26 0.75
N ILE A 231 2.86 -8.55 0.67
CA ILE A 231 3.85 -8.63 -0.42
C ILE A 231 5.14 -9.28 0.06
N TYR A 232 5.74 -10.14 -0.77
CA TYR A 232 7.07 -10.69 -0.51
C TYR A 232 8.12 -9.58 -0.50
N SER A 233 8.63 -9.25 0.69
CA SER A 233 9.65 -8.24 0.89
C SER A 233 10.61 -8.67 2.00
N ASN A 234 11.86 -8.21 1.92
CA ASN A 234 12.84 -8.28 3.01
C ASN A 234 12.77 -7.04 3.94
N ASN A 235 12.02 -6.00 3.54
CA ASN A 235 11.75 -4.83 4.36
C ASN A 235 10.42 -5.00 5.10
N GLN A 236 10.45 -5.68 6.24
CA GLN A 236 9.28 -6.00 7.05
C GLN A 236 9.47 -5.67 8.55
N ASN A 237 10.67 -5.27 8.99
CA ASN A 237 10.93 -5.03 10.41
C ASN A 237 10.16 -3.81 10.92
N PHE A 238 9.56 -3.91 12.11
CA PHE A 238 8.95 -2.76 12.78
C PHE A 238 8.90 -2.93 14.30
N GLU A 239 8.73 -1.81 14.99
CA GLU A 239 8.37 -1.76 16.40
C GLU A 239 7.31 -0.67 16.58
N ASP A 240 6.25 -0.95 17.33
CA ASP A 240 5.20 0.02 17.63
C ASP A 240 4.68 -0.15 19.07
N LYS A 241 4.10 0.94 19.61
CA LYS A 241 3.66 1.04 21.00
C LYS A 241 2.33 1.79 21.11
N ILE A 242 1.39 1.19 21.85
CA ILE A 242 0.12 1.81 22.21
C ILE A 242 0.03 1.91 23.74
N TYR A 243 -0.27 3.09 24.24
CA TYR A 243 -0.34 3.41 25.66
C TYR A 243 -1.79 3.61 26.07
N SER A 244 -2.18 3.00 27.19
CA SER A 244 -3.48 3.28 27.78
C SER A 244 -3.58 4.75 28.16
N THR A 245 -4.71 5.37 27.82
CA THR A 245 -5.01 6.76 28.22
C THR A 245 -5.74 6.84 29.55
N SER A 246 -6.17 5.69 30.08
CA SER A 246 -6.89 5.62 31.35
C SER A 246 -5.90 5.74 32.51
N SER A 247 -6.28 6.47 33.56
CA SER A 247 -5.53 6.51 34.82
C SER A 247 -5.53 5.16 35.55
N LYS A 248 -6.37 4.21 35.10
CA LYS A 248 -6.38 2.80 35.47
C LYS A 248 -5.86 1.96 34.30
N SER A 249 -5.09 0.92 34.57
CA SER A 249 -4.68 -0.05 33.53
C SER A 249 -5.88 -0.57 32.73
N SER A 250 -5.71 -0.83 31.44
CA SER A 250 -6.71 -1.41 30.55
C SER A 250 -6.58 -2.93 30.51
N LYS A 251 -7.66 -3.63 30.15
CA LYS A 251 -7.54 -4.99 29.62
C LYS A 251 -7.05 -4.88 28.18
N ILE A 252 -5.77 -5.19 27.98
CA ILE A 252 -5.13 -5.19 26.66
C ILE A 252 -5.26 -6.58 26.08
N SER A 253 -5.80 -6.67 24.88
CA SER A 253 -5.96 -7.92 24.15
C SER A 253 -5.28 -7.84 22.79
N PHE A 254 -4.78 -8.97 22.29
CA PHE A 254 -4.21 -9.06 20.96
C PHE A 254 -4.47 -10.43 20.32
N TYR A 255 -4.40 -10.45 19.00
CA TYR A 255 -4.44 -11.66 18.18
C TYR A 255 -3.48 -11.50 17.01
N ILE A 256 -2.69 -12.53 16.75
CA ILE A 256 -1.71 -12.54 15.66
C ILE A 256 -2.19 -13.48 14.56
N ASP A 257 -2.27 -12.98 13.34
CA ASP A 257 -2.49 -13.84 12.17
C ASP A 257 -1.20 -14.62 11.87
N LYS A 258 -1.26 -15.93 12.09
CA LYS A 258 -0.11 -16.84 11.93
C LYS A 258 0.16 -17.25 10.48
N ALA A 259 -0.70 -16.88 9.51
CA ALA A 259 -0.59 -17.31 8.12
C ALA A 259 0.78 -17.00 7.48
N TRP A 260 1.50 -15.99 7.98
CA TRP A 260 2.75 -15.49 7.41
C TRP A 260 3.90 -15.36 8.41
N MET A 261 3.84 -16.12 9.52
CA MET A 261 4.91 -16.22 10.53
C MET A 261 6.18 -17.04 10.19
N PRO A 262 6.34 -17.79 9.07
CA PRO A 262 7.41 -18.80 9.00
C PRO A 262 8.86 -18.28 8.94
N TYR A 263 9.07 -16.97 8.78
CA TYR A 263 10.38 -16.39 8.42
C TYR A 263 10.89 -15.31 9.39
N GLY A 264 10.17 -15.03 10.47
CA GLY A 264 10.54 -13.99 11.44
C GLY A 264 10.08 -14.32 12.86
N ALA A 265 10.41 -13.41 13.78
CA ALA A 265 10.01 -13.47 15.17
C ALA A 265 9.20 -12.23 15.55
N THR A 266 8.08 -12.44 16.25
CA THR A 266 7.21 -11.39 16.78
C THR A 266 7.29 -11.39 18.30
N THR A 267 7.80 -10.31 18.90
CA THR A 267 7.79 -10.11 20.34
C THR A 267 6.62 -9.20 20.74
N ILE A 268 5.83 -9.67 21.70
CA ILE A 268 4.73 -8.90 22.31
C ILE A 268 5.07 -8.67 23.78
N LEU A 269 5.07 -7.40 24.19
CA LEU A 269 5.32 -6.98 25.56
C LEU A 269 4.13 -6.16 26.07
N ILE A 270 3.58 -6.54 27.21
CA ILE A 270 2.61 -5.73 27.94
C ILE A 270 3.22 -5.33 29.28
N LEU A 271 3.20 -4.04 29.57
CA LEU A 271 3.64 -3.48 30.84
C LEU A 271 2.45 -3.03 31.68
N ARG A 272 2.67 -2.96 32.99
CA ARG A 272 1.86 -2.21 33.95
C ARG A 272 2.78 -1.51 34.93
N ASP A 273 2.66 -0.19 35.07
CA ASP A 273 3.48 0.61 35.98
C ASP A 273 4.97 0.33 35.77
N ARG A 274 5.38 0.20 34.49
CA ARG A 274 6.72 -0.21 34.02
C ARG A 274 7.16 -1.64 34.34
N ASN A 275 6.34 -2.44 35.01
CA ASN A 275 6.61 -3.86 35.26
C ASN A 275 6.05 -4.72 34.13
N THR A 276 6.80 -5.75 33.73
CA THR A 276 6.34 -6.72 32.73
C THR A 276 5.22 -7.58 33.30
N VAL A 277 4.05 -7.53 32.65
CA VAL A 277 2.91 -8.41 32.98
C VAL A 277 2.66 -9.46 31.91
N PHE A 278 3.18 -9.26 30.70
CA PHE A 278 3.20 -10.24 29.63
C PHE A 278 4.45 -10.02 28.76
N ASN A 279 5.15 -11.09 28.41
CA ASN A 279 6.25 -11.06 27.46
C ASN A 279 6.34 -12.41 26.76
N ALA A 280 6.12 -12.42 25.45
CA ALA A 280 6.23 -13.62 24.63
C ALA A 280 6.88 -13.27 23.29
N THR A 281 7.71 -14.19 22.79
CA THR A 281 8.23 -14.13 21.43
C THR A 281 7.70 -15.34 20.67
N TYR A 282 7.04 -15.06 19.55
CA TYR A 282 6.43 -16.05 18.68
C TYR A 282 7.22 -16.18 17.39
N SER A 283 7.36 -17.40 16.91
CA SER A 283 8.03 -17.75 15.66
C SER A 283 7.40 -19.03 15.09
N LEU A 284 7.93 -19.56 13.99
CA LEU A 284 7.48 -20.86 13.46
C LEU A 284 7.62 -22.01 14.48
N GLU A 285 8.60 -21.93 15.38
CA GLU A 285 8.87 -22.95 16.40
C GLU A 285 7.98 -22.79 17.63
N ASN A 286 7.44 -21.60 17.84
CA ASN A 286 6.59 -21.26 18.97
C ASN A 286 5.45 -20.35 18.49
N LEU A 287 4.44 -20.96 17.87
CA LEU A 287 3.27 -20.23 17.38
C LEU A 287 2.36 -19.80 18.55
N PRO A 288 1.68 -18.66 18.45
CA PRO A 288 0.67 -18.27 19.42
C PRO A 288 -0.54 -19.21 19.35
N GLU A 289 -1.30 -19.27 20.45
CA GLU A 289 -2.58 -19.98 20.45
C GLU A 289 -3.57 -19.36 19.45
N ASP A 290 -4.50 -20.18 18.94
CA ASP A 290 -5.61 -19.72 18.07
C ASP A 290 -6.72 -19.03 18.87
N SER A 291 -6.32 -18.18 19.80
CA SER A 291 -7.21 -17.46 20.69
C SER A 291 -6.68 -16.05 20.94
N THR A 292 -7.57 -15.15 21.32
CA THR A 292 -7.17 -13.84 21.80
C THR A 292 -6.46 -13.98 23.14
N ILE A 293 -5.24 -13.45 23.23
CA ILE A 293 -4.49 -13.36 24.48
C ILE A 293 -4.77 -12.00 25.11
N SER A 294 -4.87 -11.95 26.43
CA SER A 294 -5.07 -10.68 27.13
C SER A 294 -4.35 -10.60 28.47
N ALA A 295 -3.94 -9.38 28.83
CA ALA A 295 -3.38 -9.05 30.13
C ALA A 295 -3.86 -7.66 30.56
N ILE A 296 -3.91 -7.40 31.86
CA ILE A 296 -4.21 -6.06 32.37
C ILE A 296 -2.91 -5.23 32.41
N GLY A 297 -2.85 -4.13 31.67
CA GLY A 297 -1.64 -3.32 31.50
C GLY A 297 -1.92 -1.88 31.06
N ASP A 298 -0.87 -1.08 30.96
CA ASP A 298 -0.90 0.32 30.53
C ASP A 298 -0.13 0.58 29.22
N MET A 299 0.61 -0.41 28.70
CA MET A 299 1.32 -0.31 27.43
C MET A 299 1.33 -1.65 26.72
N LEU A 300 0.99 -1.64 25.43
CA LEU A 300 1.25 -2.72 24.47
C LEU A 300 2.45 -2.31 23.61
N SER A 301 3.46 -3.17 23.50
CA SER A 301 4.54 -3.05 22.52
C SER A 301 4.59 -4.29 21.66
N VAL A 302 4.75 -4.06 20.37
CA VAL A 302 4.84 -5.10 19.35
C VAL A 302 6.11 -4.85 18.56
N GLN A 303 6.93 -5.88 18.42
CA GLN A 303 8.12 -5.86 17.59
C GLN A 303 8.10 -7.06 16.64
N TYR A 304 8.35 -6.82 15.36
CA TYR A 304 8.57 -7.88 14.39
C TYR A 304 9.95 -7.75 13.76
N GLN A 305 10.68 -8.87 13.76
CA GLN A 305 12.01 -8.98 13.17
C GLN A 305 12.01 -10.13 12.17
N LEU A 306 12.19 -9.80 10.90
CA LEU A 306 12.40 -10.74 9.81
C LEU A 306 13.88 -11.17 9.79
N ASN A 307 14.13 -12.44 9.45
CA ASN A 307 15.48 -12.86 9.13
C ASN A 307 15.99 -12.10 7.88
N PRO A 308 17.17 -11.46 7.91
CA PRO A 308 17.64 -10.58 6.84
C PRO A 308 17.89 -11.28 5.50
N THR A 309 17.94 -12.61 5.47
CA THR A 309 18.26 -13.42 4.28
C THR A 309 17.03 -13.94 3.53
N VAL A 310 15.82 -13.69 4.05
CA VAL A 310 14.57 -14.21 3.50
C VAL A 310 13.61 -13.08 3.18
N SER A 311 12.64 -13.35 2.31
CA SER A 311 11.50 -12.47 2.08
C SER A 311 10.24 -13.09 2.65
N SER A 312 9.38 -12.27 3.24
CA SER A 312 8.09 -12.71 3.80
C SER A 312 6.98 -11.76 3.35
N LYS A 313 5.74 -12.24 3.43
CA LYS A 313 4.52 -11.41 3.32
C LYS A 313 4.22 -10.62 4.60
N GLY A 314 5.06 -10.74 5.62
CA GLY A 314 4.95 -9.93 6.82
C GLY A 314 4.03 -10.50 7.89
N ILE A 315 3.58 -9.65 8.82
CA ILE A 315 2.72 -10.03 9.93
C ILE A 315 1.55 -9.06 10.07
N TYR A 316 0.41 -9.59 10.52
CA TYR A 316 -0.78 -8.82 10.88
C TYR A 316 -1.17 -9.12 12.33
N ILE A 317 -1.33 -8.08 13.14
CA ILE A 317 -1.60 -8.18 14.57
C ILE A 317 -2.75 -7.26 14.90
N SER A 318 -3.87 -7.80 15.37
CA SER A 318 -4.98 -7.00 15.88
C SER A 318 -4.84 -6.79 17.39
N PHE A 319 -5.31 -5.65 17.89
CA PHE A 319 -5.26 -5.30 19.31
C PHE A 319 -6.56 -4.64 19.78
N GLY A 320 -6.79 -4.71 21.10
CA GLY A 320 -7.91 -4.05 21.77
C GLY A 320 -7.53 -3.52 23.15
N PHE A 321 -8.14 -2.40 23.54
CA PHE A 321 -8.07 -1.85 24.89
C PHE A 321 -9.49 -1.75 25.45
N ASP A 322 -9.76 -2.45 26.55
CA ASP A 322 -11.04 -2.37 27.25
C ASP A 322 -10.85 -1.79 28.66
N GLU A 323 -11.91 -1.17 29.19
CA GLU A 323 -11.90 -0.70 30.57
C GLU A 323 -11.78 -1.88 31.53
N ASN A 324 -10.96 -1.73 32.57
CA ASN A 324 -10.79 -2.75 33.59
C ASN A 324 -12.11 -2.95 34.36
N GLY A 325 -12.65 -4.17 34.30
CA GLY A 325 -13.96 -4.52 34.87
C GLY A 325 -15.13 -4.50 33.88
N SER A 326 -14.93 -4.10 32.61
CA SER A 326 -15.93 -4.32 31.57
C SER A 326 -15.92 -5.80 31.14
N ALA A 327 -17.11 -6.38 30.92
CA ALA A 327 -17.24 -7.63 30.22
C ALA A 327 -16.72 -7.41 28.79
N GLY A 328 -15.48 -7.85 28.53
CA GLY A 328 -14.81 -7.60 27.26
C GLY A 328 -15.74 -7.97 26.10
N MET A 329 -15.95 -7.03 25.17
CA MET A 329 -16.55 -7.38 23.89
C MET A 329 -15.63 -8.42 23.28
N VAL A 330 -16.13 -9.67 23.26
CA VAL A 330 -15.54 -10.76 22.49
C VAL A 330 -15.22 -10.18 21.13
N PHE A 331 -14.00 -10.42 20.63
CA PHE A 331 -13.70 -10.17 19.24
C PHE A 331 -14.85 -10.80 18.45
N SER A 332 -15.78 -10.00 17.91
CA SER A 332 -16.34 -10.34 16.63
C SER A 332 -15.12 -10.27 15.74
N ILE A 333 -14.40 -11.38 15.68
CA ILE A 333 -13.36 -11.62 14.71
C ILE A 333 -14.02 -11.10 13.45
N LEU A 334 -13.46 -10.03 12.87
CA LEU A 334 -13.77 -9.71 11.50
C LEU A 334 -13.18 -10.88 10.74
N LEU A 335 -13.96 -11.96 10.69
CA LEU A 335 -13.58 -13.28 10.27
C LEU A 335 -13.51 -13.14 8.76
N ILE A 336 -12.37 -12.69 8.25
CA ILE A 336 -11.95 -13.10 6.93
C ILE A 336 -11.67 -14.58 7.10
N ALA A 337 -12.68 -15.39 6.78
CA ALA A 337 -12.52 -16.82 6.67
C ALA A 337 -11.44 -17.08 5.61
N LEU A 338 -10.22 -17.35 6.08
CA LEU A 338 -9.23 -18.08 5.30
C LEU A 338 -9.75 -19.51 5.15
N VAL A 339 -10.59 -19.72 4.14
CA VAL A 339 -10.82 -21.04 3.56
C VAL A 339 -10.38 -20.95 2.10
N SER A 340 -9.07 -20.97 1.89
CA SER A 340 -8.51 -21.44 0.63
C SER A 340 -8.58 -22.97 0.64
N ILE A 341 -9.77 -23.54 0.40
CA ILE A 341 -9.83 -24.91 -0.09
C ILE A 341 -9.40 -24.85 -1.54
N PHE A 342 -8.24 -25.45 -1.81
CA PHE A 342 -7.85 -25.91 -3.14
C PHE A 342 -9.00 -26.71 -3.76
N ILE A 343 -9.59 -26.20 -4.84
CA ILE A 343 -9.91 -26.94 -6.06
C ILE A 343 -9.59 -26.05 -7.25
#